data_AF-A0A6N9U7R7-F1
#
_entry.id   AF-A0A6N9U7R7-F1
#
_cell.length_a   1.000
_cell.length_b   1.000
_cell.length_c   1.000
_cell.angle_alpha   90.00
_cell.angle_beta   90.00
_cell.angle_gamma   90.00
#
_symmetry.space_group_name_H-M   'P 1'
#
loop_
_entity.id
_entity.type
_entity.pdbx_description
1 polymer ?
#
loop_
_entity_poly.entity_id
_entity_poly.type
_entity_poly.pdbx_seq_one_letter_code
_entity_poly.pdbx_strand_id
1 'polypeptide(L)'
;VGRGDPLEAAYLLAAQHGLDAAAAYEAVSATARAAMGLPEVRVEAGSPAELLAVRGDDLPGALSLAYSRIVVHRGRVVARTGAVREYRAHGDRAPGGGAVRDASARGTAGVLGLPRQGRTGPGGEL
;
A
#
# COMPACT_ATOMS: atom_id res chain seq x y z
N VAL A 1 11.82 11.28 -15.46
CA VAL A 1 11.59 9.92 -14.93
C VAL A 1 10.35 9.95 -14.03
N GLY A 2 9.51 8.92 -14.04
CA GLY A 2 8.31 8.82 -13.20
C GLY A 2 8.23 7.46 -12.48
N ARG A 3 7.67 7.42 -11.27
CA ARG A 3 7.58 6.20 -10.44
C ARG A 3 6.37 5.33 -10.74
N GLY A 4 5.39 5.84 -11.48
CA GLY A 4 4.16 5.11 -11.82
C GLY A 4 3.26 4.78 -10.61
N ASP A 5 3.40 5.50 -9.49
CA ASP A 5 2.58 5.29 -8.30
C ASP A 5 1.33 6.19 -8.32
N PRO A 6 0.11 5.62 -8.46
CA PRO A 6 -1.11 6.42 -8.50
C PRO A 6 -1.39 7.17 -7.19
N LEU A 7 -0.97 6.64 -6.03
CA LEU A 7 -1.18 7.35 -4.75
C LEU A 7 -0.20 8.51 -4.59
N GLU A 8 1.02 8.40 -5.12
CA GLU A 8 1.93 9.54 -5.23
C GLU A 8 1.33 10.60 -6.16
N ALA A 9 0.78 10.21 -7.32
CA ALA A 9 0.11 11.14 -8.23
C ALA A 9 -1.07 11.87 -7.55
N ALA A 10 -1.93 11.16 -6.83
CA ALA A 10 -3.03 11.76 -6.06
C ALA A 10 -2.53 12.69 -4.95
N TYR A 11 -1.49 12.29 -4.21
CA TYR A 11 -0.86 13.16 -3.21
C TYR A 11 -0.34 14.45 -3.84
N LEU A 12 0.32 14.38 -5.00
CA LEU A 12 0.85 15.55 -5.69
C LEU A 12 -0.27 16.47 -6.20
N LEU A 13 -1.34 15.91 -6.75
CA LEU A 13 -2.53 16.67 -7.16
C LEU A 13 -3.15 17.43 -5.98
N ALA A 14 -3.27 16.78 -4.82
CA ALA A 14 -3.82 17.43 -3.64
C ALA A 14 -2.85 18.46 -3.03
N ALA A 15 -1.62 18.04 -2.75
CA ALA A 15 -0.66 18.84 -1.98
C ALA A 15 0.01 19.96 -2.79
N GLN A 16 0.22 19.78 -4.10
CA GLN A 16 0.90 20.78 -4.95
C GLN A 16 -0.05 21.55 -5.87
N HIS A 17 -1.17 20.95 -6.25
CA HIS A 17 -2.13 21.57 -7.17
C HIS A 17 -3.46 21.95 -6.49
N GLY A 18 -3.58 21.73 -5.17
CA GLY A 18 -4.71 22.21 -4.37
C GLY A 18 -6.04 21.52 -4.65
N LEU A 19 -6.02 20.36 -5.31
CA LEU A 19 -7.23 19.55 -5.45
C LEU A 19 -7.65 19.02 -4.08
N ASP A 20 -8.96 18.90 -3.88
CA ASP A 20 -9.47 18.13 -2.75
C ASP A 20 -8.96 16.68 -2.80
N ALA A 21 -8.68 16.09 -1.63
CA ALA A 21 -8.08 14.76 -1.55
C ALA A 21 -8.97 13.68 -2.18
N ALA A 22 -10.29 13.78 -2.05
CA ALA A 22 -11.23 12.85 -2.67
C ALA A 22 -11.22 13.02 -4.19
N ALA A 23 -11.24 14.26 -4.68
CA ALA A 23 -11.15 14.54 -6.12
C ALA A 23 -9.82 14.06 -6.73
N ALA A 24 -8.70 14.26 -6.02
CA ALA A 24 -7.38 13.80 -6.44
C ALA A 24 -7.29 12.27 -6.50
N TYR A 25 -7.85 11.57 -5.50
CA TYR A 25 -7.91 10.12 -5.51
C TYR A 25 -8.84 9.59 -6.61
N GLU A 26 -9.99 10.24 -6.81
CA GLU A 26 -10.96 9.86 -7.85
C GLU A 26 -10.35 9.92 -9.25
N ALA A 27 -9.53 10.95 -9.52
CA ALA A 27 -8.82 11.14 -10.77
C ALA A 27 -7.89 9.96 -11.12
N VAL A 28 -7.24 9.35 -10.13
CA VAL A 28 -6.30 8.22 -10.32
C VAL A 28 -6.93 6.84 -10.11
N SER A 29 -8.21 6.79 -9.71
CA SER A 29 -8.92 5.55 -9.40
C SER A 29 -10.08 5.33 -10.37
N ALA A 30 -11.33 5.63 -9.98
CA ALA A 30 -12.51 5.32 -10.78
C ALA A 30 -12.56 6.13 -12.09
N THR A 31 -12.16 7.42 -12.09
CA THR A 31 -12.08 8.22 -13.32
C THR A 31 -11.05 7.65 -14.30
N ALA A 32 -9.85 7.29 -13.84
CA ALA A 32 -8.84 6.65 -14.68
C ALA A 32 -9.34 5.32 -15.25
N ARG A 33 -10.05 4.53 -14.43
CA ARG A 33 -10.65 3.26 -14.86
C ARG A 33 -11.69 3.44 -15.95
N ALA A 34 -12.59 4.41 -15.78
CA ALA A 34 -13.62 4.74 -16.74
C ALA A 34 -13.01 5.23 -18.07
N ALA A 35 -11.96 6.06 -18.00
CA ALA A 35 -11.22 6.52 -19.17
C ALA A 35 -10.57 5.36 -19.96
N MET A 36 -10.20 4.28 -19.28
CA MET A 36 -9.66 3.06 -19.91
C MET A 36 -10.76 2.09 -20.40
N GLY A 37 -12.05 2.43 -20.26
CA GLY A 37 -13.16 1.56 -20.67
C GLY A 37 -13.31 0.28 -19.84
N LEU A 38 -12.78 0.27 -18.62
CA LEU A 38 -12.80 -0.91 -17.76
C LEU A 38 -14.11 -0.95 -16.92
N PRO A 39 -14.63 -2.14 -16.52
CA PRO A 39 -15.91 -2.26 -15.77
C PRO A 39 -15.89 -1.63 -14.37
N GLU A 40 -16.86 -0.82 -13.96
CA GLU A 40 -16.85 -0.19 -12.62
C GLU A 40 -16.57 -1.19 -11.46
N VAL A 41 -15.87 -0.71 -10.43
CA VAL A 41 -15.55 -1.48 -9.23
C VAL A 41 -16.03 -0.73 -8.00
N ARG A 42 -16.84 -1.39 -7.18
CA ARG A 42 -17.32 -0.89 -5.90
C ARG A 42 -17.00 -1.90 -4.79
N VAL A 43 -16.96 -1.44 -3.55
CA VAL A 43 -16.80 -2.32 -2.38
C VAL A 43 -18.17 -2.87 -2.00
N GLU A 44 -18.67 -3.80 -2.81
CA GLU A 44 -19.98 -4.41 -2.66
C GLU A 44 -19.98 -5.86 -3.17
N ALA A 45 -20.95 -6.66 -2.72
CA ALA A 45 -21.08 -8.03 -3.19
C ALA A 45 -21.43 -8.07 -4.69
N GLY A 46 -20.75 -8.92 -5.45
CA GLY A 46 -20.95 -9.06 -6.90
C GLY A 46 -20.08 -8.14 -7.75
N SER A 47 -19.48 -7.09 -7.18
CA SER A 47 -18.48 -6.27 -7.87
C SER A 47 -17.17 -7.05 -8.10
N PRO A 48 -16.38 -6.73 -9.15
CA PRO A 48 -15.07 -7.34 -9.36
C PRO A 48 -14.17 -7.18 -8.14
N ALA A 49 -13.51 -8.26 -7.72
CA ALA A 49 -12.64 -8.27 -6.54
C ALA A 49 -11.25 -7.64 -6.82
N GLU A 50 -11.25 -6.38 -7.22
CA GLU A 50 -10.11 -5.52 -7.50
C GLU A 50 -9.99 -4.48 -6.38
N LEU A 51 -9.05 -4.66 -5.45
CA LEU A 51 -9.00 -3.84 -4.23
C LEU A 51 -7.57 -3.40 -3.92
N LEU A 52 -7.45 -2.18 -3.40
CA LEU A 52 -6.21 -1.66 -2.83
C LEU A 52 -6.47 -1.33 -1.36
N ALA A 53 -5.86 -2.08 -0.45
CA ALA A 53 -5.91 -1.77 0.97
C ALA A 53 -4.65 -0.97 1.34
N VAL A 54 -4.84 0.22 1.89
CA VAL A 54 -3.77 1.10 2.37
C VAL A 54 -3.94 1.32 3.87
N ARG A 55 -2.82 1.56 4.57
CA ARG A 55 -2.88 1.98 5.96
C ARG A 55 -3.20 3.47 6.05
N GLY A 56 -4.24 3.83 6.80
CA GLY A 56 -4.63 5.20 7.12
C GLY A 56 -5.99 5.22 7.81
N ASP A 57 -6.29 6.29 8.55
CA ASP A 57 -7.57 6.48 9.22
C ASP A 57 -8.57 7.25 8.34
N ASP A 58 -8.05 8.07 7.43
CA ASP A 58 -8.78 8.84 6.44
C ASP A 58 -8.00 8.93 5.11
N LEU A 59 -8.63 9.47 4.07
CA LEU A 59 -8.01 9.57 2.76
C LEU A 59 -6.80 10.52 2.71
N PRO A 60 -6.86 11.74 3.27
CA PRO A 60 -5.68 12.62 3.30
C PRO A 60 -4.49 12.01 4.04
N GLY A 61 -4.72 11.36 5.19
CA GLY A 61 -3.71 10.66 5.97
C GLY A 61 -3.15 9.45 5.22
N ALA A 62 -4.00 8.67 4.55
CA ALA A 62 -3.57 7.58 3.69
C ALA A 62 -2.67 8.08 2.55
N LEU A 63 -3.07 9.12 1.82
CA LEU A 63 -2.26 9.72 0.73
C LEU A 63 -0.92 10.24 1.24
N SER A 64 -0.90 10.84 2.43
CA SER A 64 0.32 11.37 3.06
C SER A 64 1.29 10.29 3.54
N LEU A 65 0.79 9.10 3.90
CA LEU A 65 1.55 8.05 4.57
C LEU A 65 1.70 6.75 3.76
N ALA A 66 1.20 6.69 2.51
CA ALA A 66 0.89 5.51 1.67
C ALA A 66 2.00 4.46 1.38
N TYR A 67 2.82 4.10 2.36
CA TYR A 67 3.96 3.21 2.18
C TYR A 67 3.62 1.74 2.45
N SER A 68 2.57 1.47 3.23
CA SER A 68 2.09 0.10 3.48
C SER A 68 0.79 -0.17 2.74
N ARG A 69 0.80 -1.12 1.80
CA ARG A 69 -0.35 -1.44 0.95
C ARG A 69 -0.43 -2.91 0.54
N ILE A 70 -1.64 -3.39 0.29
CA ILE A 70 -1.93 -4.72 -0.24
C ILE A 70 -2.75 -4.55 -1.52
N VAL A 71 -2.33 -5.20 -2.60
CA VAL A 71 -3.03 -5.19 -3.88
C VAL A 71 -3.73 -6.53 -4.06
N VAL A 72 -5.04 -6.49 -4.30
CA VAL A 72 -5.88 -7.64 -4.63
C VAL A 72 -6.33 -7.52 -6.07
N HIS A 73 -6.07 -8.56 -6.85
CA HIS A 73 -6.54 -8.70 -8.23
C HIS A 73 -7.35 -10.00 -8.33
N ARG A 74 -8.59 -9.91 -8.83
CA ARG A 74 -9.54 -11.03 -8.94
C ARG A 74 -9.62 -11.88 -7.67
N GLY A 75 -9.70 -11.22 -6.51
CA GLY A 75 -9.82 -11.87 -5.20
C GLY A 75 -8.53 -12.53 -4.69
N ARG A 76 -7.38 -12.30 -5.34
CA ARG A 76 -6.07 -12.82 -4.91
C ARG A 76 -5.14 -11.68 -4.56
N VAL A 77 -4.42 -11.81 -3.45
CA VAL A 77 -3.36 -10.86 -3.10
C VAL A 77 -2.18 -11.06 -4.05
N VAL A 78 -1.92 -10.07 -4.89
CA VAL A 78 -0.83 -10.10 -5.89
C VAL A 78 0.39 -9.30 -5.47
N ALA A 79 0.24 -8.34 -4.55
CA ALA A 79 1.37 -7.60 -3.98
C ALA A 79 1.12 -7.20 -2.52
N ARG A 80 2.20 -7.15 -1.75
CA ARG A 80 2.23 -6.59 -0.40
C ARG A 80 3.49 -5.75 -0.25
N THR A 81 3.30 -4.48 0.09
CA THR A 81 4.39 -3.57 0.43
C THR A 81 4.21 -3.17 1.88
N GLY A 82 5.25 -3.34 2.70
CA GLY A 82 5.27 -2.93 4.09
C GLY A 82 6.34 -1.88 4.30
N ALA A 83 6.03 -0.87 5.12
CA ALA A 83 7.01 0.10 5.59
C ALA A 83 7.25 -0.09 7.08
N VAL A 84 8.52 -0.06 7.47
CA VAL A 84 8.94 -0.02 8.86
C VAL A 84 9.33 1.42 9.17
N ARG A 85 8.81 1.95 10.28
CA ARG A 85 9.29 3.22 10.83
C ARG A 85 10.29 2.91 11.93
N GLU A 86 11.53 3.30 11.72
CA GLU A 86 12.57 3.23 12.72
C GLU A 86 12.80 4.62 13.31
N TYR A 87 12.75 4.70 14.63
CA TYR A 87 13.13 5.90 15.36
C TYR A 87 14.49 5.62 15.99
N ARG A 88 15.45 6.51 15.77
CA ARG A 88 16.65 6.52 16.60
C ARG A 88 16.16 6.63 18.04
N ALA A 89 16.64 5.77 18.93
CA ALA A 89 16.52 6.04 20.35
C ALA A 89 17.15 7.42 20.57
N HIS A 90 16.31 8.40 20.87
CA HIS A 90 16.83 9.66 21.39
C HIS A 90 17.56 9.26 22.67
N GLY A 91 18.86 9.58 22.76
CA GLY A 91 19.69 9.17 23.89
C GLY A 91 18.95 9.42 25.19
N ASP A 92 18.59 8.35 25.88
CA ASP A 92 17.94 8.45 27.17
C ASP A 92 19.02 8.89 28.15
N ARG A 93 18.78 10.01 28.82
CA ARG A 93 19.47 10.28 30.07
C ARG A 93 18.96 9.22 31.05
N ALA A 94 19.79 8.20 31.27
CA ALA A 94 19.68 7.02 32.13
C ALA A 94 18.35 6.77 32.90
N PRO A 95 17.84 5.52 32.91
CA PRO A 95 16.45 5.20 33.24
C PRO A 95 16.16 5.07 34.75
N GLY A 96 14.96 5.52 35.14
CA GLY A 96 14.16 4.85 36.16
C GLY A 96 13.26 3.81 35.47
N GLY A 97 13.38 2.55 35.89
CA GLY A 97 13.07 1.38 35.08
C GLY A 97 11.62 1.18 34.62
N GLY A 98 11.47 0.77 33.37
CA GLY A 98 10.25 0.19 32.81
C GLY A 98 10.62 -0.78 31.70
N ALA A 99 10.48 -2.08 31.95
CA ALA A 99 10.82 -3.14 31.02
C ALA A 99 10.05 -2.99 29.70
N VAL A 100 10.78 -2.73 28.61
CA VAL A 100 10.24 -2.83 27.25
C VAL A 100 10.02 -4.32 26.98
N ARG A 101 8.75 -4.75 27.04
CA ARG A 101 8.36 -6.06 26.54
C ARG A 101 8.52 -6.03 25.02
N ASP A 102 9.39 -6.89 24.50
CA ASP A 102 9.48 -7.15 23.07
C ASP A 102 8.08 -7.46 22.52
N ALA A 103 7.50 -6.51 21.78
CA ALA A 103 6.38 -6.79 20.91
C ALA A 103 6.94 -7.61 19.73
N SER A 104 7.17 -8.89 20.00
CA SER A 104 7.37 -9.92 18.99
C SER A 104 6.17 -9.84 18.04
N ALA A 105 6.37 -9.20 16.89
CA ALA A 105 5.48 -9.31 15.74
C ALA A 105 5.62 -10.74 15.15
N ARG A 106 5.38 -11.77 15.95
CA ARG A 106 4.92 -13.07 15.47
C ARG A 106 3.44 -12.93 15.16
N GLY A 107 3.14 -12.17 14.11
CA GLY A 107 1.88 -12.24 13.40
C GLY A 107 1.92 -13.49 12.52
N THR A 108 1.41 -14.59 13.04
CA THR A 108 1.09 -15.80 12.29
C THR A 108 0.12 -15.49 11.15
N ALA A 109 0.65 -15.32 9.94
CA ALA A 109 -0.10 -15.50 8.69
C ALA A 109 0.82 -16.11 7.62
N GLY A 110 1.56 -17.15 8.02
CA GLY A 110 1.92 -18.24 7.13
C GLY A 110 0.83 -19.30 7.17
N VAL A 111 -0.35 -19.04 6.60
CA VAL A 111 -1.27 -20.04 5.98
C VAL A 111 -2.13 -19.29 4.95
N LEU A 112 -1.49 -18.84 3.87
CA LEU A 112 -2.11 -18.91 2.55
C LEU A 112 -0.91 -19.03 1.61
N GLY A 113 -0.55 -20.28 1.32
CA GLY A 113 0.61 -20.66 0.53
C GLY A 113 0.50 -20.14 -0.90
N LEU A 114 0.80 -18.85 -1.09
CA LEU A 114 1.02 -18.27 -2.39
C LEU A 114 2.53 -18.19 -2.60
N PRO A 115 3.06 -18.85 -3.64
CA PRO A 115 4.49 -18.85 -3.90
C PRO A 115 4.95 -17.42 -4.16
N ARG A 116 5.98 -16.99 -3.42
CA ARG A 116 6.77 -15.81 -3.76
C ARG A 116 7.46 -16.12 -5.10
N GLN A 117 6.95 -15.62 -6.22
CA GLN A 117 7.63 -15.77 -7.50
C GLN A 117 8.89 -14.89 -7.50
N GLY A 118 10.00 -15.49 -7.08
CA GLY A 118 11.34 -15.06 -7.48
C GLY A 118 11.57 -15.48 -8.93
N ARG A 119 11.98 -14.54 -9.76
CA ARG A 119 12.35 -14.73 -11.16
C ARG A 119 13.59 -15.64 -11.24
N THR A 120 13.42 -16.94 -11.45
CA THR A 120 14.49 -17.83 -11.88
C THR A 120 14.50 -17.86 -13.41
N GLY A 121 15.46 -17.20 -14.03
CA GLY A 121 15.71 -17.35 -15.47
C GLY A 121 16.44 -18.67 -15.77
N PRO A 122 16.40 -19.13 -17.02
CA PRO A 122 17.43 -20.00 -17.55
C PRO A 122 18.07 -19.34 -18.78
N GLY A 123 19.35 -18.97 -18.65
CA GLY A 123 20.20 -18.54 -19.76
C GLY A 123 21.60 -19.08 -19.53
N GLY A 124 21.75 -20.39 -19.64
CA GLY A 124 23.04 -21.07 -19.68
C GLY A 124 23.19 -21.68 -21.07
N GLU A 125 24.16 -21.14 -21.81
CA GLU A 125 24.63 -21.65 -23.09
C GLU A 125 25.34 -23.00 -22.95
N LEU A 126 25.50 -23.65 -24.11
CA LEU A 126 26.21 -24.89 -24.47
C LEU A 126 25.33 -26.15 -24.59
#